data_AF-A0A2S1H2X3-F1
#
_entry.id   AF-A0A2S1H2X3-F1
#
_cell.length_a   1.000
_cell.length_b   1.000
_cell.length_c   1.000
_cell.angle_alpha   90.00
_cell.angle_beta   90.00
_cell.angle_gamma   90.00
#
_symmetry.space_group_name_H-M   'P 1'
#
loop_
_entity.id
_entity.type
_entity.pdbx_description
1 polymer ?
#
loop_
_entity_poly.entity_id
_entity_poly.type
_entity_poly.pdbx_seq_one_letter_code
_entity_poly.pdbx_strand_id
1 'polypeptide(L)'
;MFDLSIDTQNKVDTAYILYFSEEEPDPEYVAIQLAALKQQLSYIPTQFHEAILNETIYKNKISYNHYMLWCEQVMADYEDMRTGAINRRQQIIGKLSESGNQVFRETLHDGDILRVERIGDNVKVLLDMRGGFTPKSMIELTFIDAKDSGILDYNYVYDELIETATGFGLRVLSGSPYLQWTIFFKDVTAKYLFRPNAFNEREHYSEWNQFKSALNSKLHYYIVEQFQFVEIRISELEQRNNGIYAGAIFLGDTVEQAIERIYCDTYEDPYAYFSEMVSVSELEQAALSSDKSLRVRAFNTMFEHGEAVATIVNRVLRVIEVEEHEEMLMEITASHFDKLGSLDSDVKNRWLK
;
A
#
# COMPACT_ATOMS: atom_id res chain seq x y z
N MET A 1 3.20 -17.94 19.31
CA MET A 1 3.98 -16.83 19.92
C MET A 1 4.11 -15.76 18.85
N PHE A 2 4.16 -14.48 19.22
CA PHE A 2 4.39 -13.39 18.27
C PHE A 2 5.89 -13.25 18.02
N ASP A 3 6.26 -13.14 16.76
CA ASP A 3 7.61 -12.84 16.29
C ASP A 3 7.84 -11.31 16.21
N LEU A 4 6.80 -10.55 15.90
CA LEU A 4 6.80 -9.09 15.92
C LEU A 4 6.87 -8.57 17.36
N SER A 5 7.86 -7.74 17.65
CA SER A 5 8.00 -7.05 18.93
C SER A 5 8.70 -5.71 18.75
N ILE A 6 8.53 -4.80 19.72
CA ILE A 6 9.26 -3.52 19.74
C ILE A 6 10.78 -3.76 19.66
N ASP A 7 11.30 -4.71 20.43
CA ASP A 7 12.74 -5.00 20.45
C ASP A 7 13.24 -5.52 19.11
N THR A 8 12.48 -6.42 18.48
CA THR A 8 12.80 -6.94 17.14
C THR A 8 12.83 -5.81 16.12
N GLN A 9 11.81 -4.94 16.12
CA GLN A 9 11.70 -3.84 15.17
C GLN A 9 12.81 -2.80 15.39
N ASN A 10 13.06 -2.38 16.64
CA ASN A 10 14.12 -1.44 16.94
C ASN A 10 15.50 -2.00 16.55
N LYS A 11 15.73 -3.31 16.71
CA LYS A 11 16.98 -3.95 16.31
C LYS A 11 17.19 -3.90 14.80
N VAL A 12 16.16 -4.18 14.00
CA VAL A 12 16.28 -4.13 12.54
C VAL A 12 16.38 -2.68 12.04
N ASP A 13 15.58 -1.76 12.57
CA ASP A 13 15.67 -0.33 12.23
C ASP A 13 17.07 0.21 12.54
N THR A 14 17.65 -0.19 13.68
CA THR A 14 19.02 0.15 14.05
C THR A 14 20.06 -0.39 13.07
N ALA A 15 19.87 -1.62 12.56
CA ALA A 15 20.77 -2.18 11.56
C ALA A 15 20.76 -1.37 10.25
N TYR A 16 19.61 -0.78 9.87
CA TYR A 16 19.47 0.04 8.67
C TYR A 16 20.08 1.46 8.79
N ILE A 17 20.25 2.02 10.00
CA ILE A 17 20.74 3.40 10.22
C ILE A 17 22.05 3.69 9.48
N LEU A 18 23.02 2.78 9.58
CA LEU A 18 24.37 2.96 9.01
C LEU A 18 24.74 1.83 8.04
N TYR A 19 23.78 1.38 7.22
CA TYR A 19 23.99 0.36 6.21
C TYR A 19 24.16 0.99 4.82
N PHE A 20 25.41 1.10 4.34
CA PHE A 20 25.73 1.60 3.00
C PHE A 20 26.22 0.46 2.13
N SER A 21 25.46 0.09 1.09
CA SER A 21 25.78 -1.06 0.26
C SER A 21 26.95 -0.82 -0.70
N GLU A 22 27.01 0.31 -1.44
CA GLU A 22 28.02 0.44 -2.52
C GLU A 22 28.59 1.85 -2.82
N GLU A 23 28.24 2.91 -2.09
CA GLU A 23 28.80 4.26 -2.29
C GLU A 23 29.62 4.75 -1.09
N GLU A 24 30.66 5.57 -1.31
CA GLU A 24 31.25 6.36 -0.22
C GLU A 24 30.19 7.36 0.25
N PRO A 25 29.61 7.18 1.46
CA PRO A 25 28.48 7.98 1.88
C PRO A 25 28.91 9.42 2.16
N ASP A 26 28.01 10.36 1.89
CA ASP A 26 28.21 11.77 2.22
C ASP A 26 28.60 11.93 3.72
N PRO A 27 29.73 12.58 4.04
CA PRO A 27 30.15 12.81 5.42
C PRO A 27 29.09 13.47 6.32
N GLU A 28 28.26 14.37 5.77
CA GLU A 28 27.18 15.01 6.53
C GLU A 28 26.09 14.00 6.88
N TYR A 29 25.73 13.14 5.91
CA TYR A 29 24.77 12.07 6.11
C TYR A 29 25.28 11.05 7.15
N VAL A 30 26.56 10.67 7.08
CA VAL A 30 27.20 9.78 8.06
C VAL A 30 27.13 10.36 9.47
N ALA A 31 27.38 11.66 9.63
CA ALA A 31 27.32 12.30 10.95
C ALA A 31 25.90 12.23 11.55
N ILE A 32 24.87 12.45 10.75
CA ILE A 32 23.46 12.32 11.15
C ILE A 32 23.17 10.88 11.59
N GLN A 33 23.56 9.90 10.78
CA GLN A 33 23.31 8.48 11.08
C GLN A 33 24.07 8.01 12.33
N LEU A 34 25.31 8.46 12.55
CA LEU A 34 26.04 8.16 13.78
C LEU A 34 25.39 8.77 15.01
N ALA A 35 24.84 10.00 14.90
CA ALA A 35 24.11 10.61 15.99
C ALA A 35 22.85 9.79 16.35
N ALA A 36 22.12 9.29 15.35
CA ALA A 36 21.00 8.38 15.55
C ALA A 36 21.44 7.05 16.19
N LEU A 37 22.53 6.45 15.69
CA LEU A 37 23.07 5.17 16.16
C LEU A 37 23.50 5.22 17.63
N LYS A 38 24.04 6.37 18.10
CA LYS A 38 24.39 6.58 19.51
C LYS A 38 23.18 6.53 20.45
N GLN A 39 21.99 6.86 19.96
CA GLN A 39 20.74 6.76 20.75
C GLN A 39 20.22 5.31 20.81
N GLN A 40 20.73 4.42 19.97
CA GLN A 40 20.24 3.04 19.81
C GLN A 40 21.26 1.98 20.26
N LEU A 41 22.28 2.36 21.04
CA LEU A 41 23.35 1.44 21.48
C LEU A 41 22.82 0.19 22.20
N SER A 42 21.65 0.25 22.84
CA SER A 42 21.01 -0.91 23.48
C SER A 42 20.71 -2.05 22.52
N TYR A 43 20.53 -1.77 21.23
CA TYR A 43 20.22 -2.77 20.20
C TYR A 43 21.46 -3.23 19.41
N ILE A 44 22.63 -2.66 19.72
CA ILE A 44 23.89 -2.89 19.01
C ILE A 44 24.81 -3.76 19.87
N PRO A 45 25.53 -4.74 19.30
CA PRO A 45 26.55 -5.49 20.02
C PRO A 45 27.60 -4.57 20.65
N THR A 46 27.92 -4.83 21.91
CA THR A 46 28.83 -4.00 22.72
C THR A 46 30.21 -3.81 22.10
N GLN A 47 30.67 -4.75 21.30
CA GLN A 47 31.95 -4.68 20.57
C GLN A 47 32.05 -3.51 19.58
N PHE A 48 30.91 -2.92 19.15
CA PHE A 48 30.89 -1.76 18.25
C PHE A 48 30.73 -0.43 18.97
N HIS A 49 30.34 -0.43 20.26
CA HIS A 49 29.93 0.78 20.98
C HIS A 49 31.02 1.86 21.03
N GLU A 50 32.25 1.49 21.35
CA GLU A 50 33.36 2.44 21.45
C GLU A 50 33.64 3.12 20.10
N ALA A 51 33.61 2.36 19.01
CA ALA A 51 33.83 2.89 17.66
C ALA A 51 32.69 3.80 17.18
N ILE A 52 31.45 3.53 17.60
CA ILE A 52 30.29 4.38 17.30
C ILE A 52 30.35 5.67 18.11
N LEU A 53 30.60 5.58 19.42
CA LEU A 53 30.70 6.73 20.32
C LEU A 53 31.80 7.71 19.87
N ASN A 54 32.94 7.17 19.44
CA ASN A 54 34.08 7.93 18.94
C ASN A 54 34.00 8.30 17.44
N GLU A 55 32.92 7.93 16.74
CA GLU A 55 32.73 8.21 15.30
C GLU A 55 33.89 7.69 14.43
N THR A 56 34.36 6.49 14.74
CA THR A 56 35.45 5.81 14.02
C THR A 56 35.01 4.52 13.34
N ILE A 57 33.78 4.05 13.57
CA ILE A 57 33.28 2.78 13.03
C ILE A 57 33.42 2.68 11.50
N TYR A 58 33.14 3.78 10.78
CA TYR A 58 33.23 3.88 9.32
C TYR A 58 34.64 4.23 8.80
N LYS A 59 35.55 4.68 9.67
CA LYS A 59 36.93 5.08 9.31
C LYS A 59 37.88 3.89 9.22
N ASN A 60 37.54 2.77 9.85
CA ASN A 60 38.29 1.52 9.79
C ASN A 60 37.51 0.48 8.99
N LYS A 61 38.02 0.13 7.80
CA LYS A 61 37.37 -0.83 6.90
C LYS A 61 37.11 -2.20 7.53
N ILE A 62 37.98 -2.68 8.42
CA ILE A 62 37.79 -3.97 9.10
C ILE A 62 36.63 -3.88 10.08
N SER A 63 36.63 -2.86 10.94
CA SER A 63 35.56 -2.64 11.93
C SER A 63 34.21 -2.40 11.25
N TYR A 64 34.21 -1.60 10.17
CA TYR A 64 33.02 -1.34 9.38
C TYR A 64 32.49 -2.62 8.72
N ASN A 65 33.36 -3.44 8.09
CA ASN A 65 32.94 -4.69 7.49
C ASN A 65 32.33 -5.66 8.52
N HIS A 66 32.88 -5.75 9.74
CA HIS A 66 32.29 -6.57 10.80
C HIS A 66 30.93 -6.04 11.26
N TYR A 67 30.77 -4.71 11.33
CA TYR A 67 29.48 -4.09 11.60
C TYR A 67 28.47 -4.39 10.50
N MET A 68 28.87 -4.30 9.23
CA MET A 68 28.03 -4.61 8.07
C MET A 68 27.58 -6.07 8.07
N LEU A 69 28.47 -7.03 8.34
CA LEU A 69 28.09 -8.44 8.48
C LEU A 69 27.06 -8.67 9.59
N TRP A 70 27.16 -7.92 10.70
CA TRP A 70 26.15 -7.98 11.75
C TRP A 70 24.82 -7.39 11.26
N CYS A 71 24.83 -6.25 10.57
CA CYS A 71 23.61 -5.68 9.98
C CYS A 71 22.96 -6.65 9.00
N GLU A 72 23.73 -7.23 8.08
CA GLU A 72 23.26 -8.22 7.10
C GLU A 72 22.61 -9.42 7.78
N GLN A 73 23.23 -9.97 8.83
CA GLN A 73 22.64 -11.07 9.59
C GLN A 73 21.33 -10.67 10.26
N VAL A 74 21.27 -9.49 10.87
CA VAL A 74 20.03 -8.99 11.52
C VAL A 74 18.91 -8.82 10.50
N MET A 75 19.21 -8.24 9.34
CA MET A 75 18.23 -8.06 8.27
C MET A 75 17.78 -9.39 7.66
N ALA A 76 18.69 -10.33 7.45
CA ALA A 76 18.37 -11.67 6.96
C ALA A 76 17.48 -12.44 7.95
N ASP A 77 17.83 -12.43 9.25
CA ASP A 77 17.03 -13.05 10.30
C ASP A 77 15.61 -12.44 10.34
N TYR A 78 15.51 -11.12 10.16
CA TYR A 78 14.24 -10.40 10.13
C TYR A 78 13.40 -10.78 8.90
N GLU A 79 14.00 -10.88 7.71
CA GLU A 79 13.28 -11.28 6.50
C GLU A 79 12.80 -12.73 6.55
N ASP A 80 13.61 -13.65 7.11
CA ASP A 80 13.19 -15.04 7.33
C ASP A 80 11.99 -15.11 8.28
N MET A 81 12.06 -14.34 9.38
CA MET A 81 10.97 -14.21 10.35
C MET A 81 9.71 -13.62 9.70
N ARG A 82 9.84 -12.53 8.93
CA ARG A 82 8.74 -11.87 8.22
C ARG A 82 8.09 -12.80 7.20
N THR A 83 8.90 -13.54 6.44
CA THR A 83 8.43 -14.56 5.50
C THR A 83 7.63 -15.64 6.24
N GLY A 84 8.13 -16.11 7.38
CA GLY A 84 7.42 -17.02 8.27
C GLY A 84 6.07 -16.47 8.74
N ALA A 85 6.02 -15.22 9.18
CA ALA A 85 4.81 -14.54 9.63
C ALA A 85 3.77 -14.39 8.51
N ILE A 86 4.20 -14.00 7.30
CA ILE A 86 3.34 -13.90 6.11
C ILE A 86 2.72 -15.26 5.79
N ASN A 87 3.52 -16.32 5.77
CA ASN A 87 3.04 -17.67 5.47
C ASN A 87 2.00 -18.15 6.50
N ARG A 88 2.23 -17.88 7.79
CA ARG A 88 1.26 -18.17 8.85
C ARG A 88 -0.01 -17.35 8.70
N ARG A 89 0.10 -16.05 8.42
CA ARG A 89 -1.06 -15.17 8.17
C ARG A 89 -1.97 -15.75 7.09
N GLN A 90 -1.40 -16.18 5.96
CA GLN A 90 -2.20 -16.79 4.86
C GLN A 90 -2.98 -18.04 5.29
N GLN A 91 -2.45 -18.83 6.22
CA GLN A 91 -3.16 -19.99 6.79
C GLN A 91 -4.25 -19.57 7.79
N ILE A 92 -4.00 -18.51 8.56
CA ILE A 92 -4.92 -18.02 9.61
C ILE A 92 -6.13 -17.32 9.01
N ILE A 93 -5.94 -16.46 8.01
CA ILE A 93 -7.03 -15.64 7.46
C ILE A 93 -8.19 -16.49 6.95
N GLY A 94 -7.94 -17.69 6.42
CA GLY A 94 -8.98 -18.61 5.95
C GLY A 94 -9.88 -19.18 7.06
N LYS A 95 -9.50 -18.98 8.33
CA LYS A 95 -10.25 -19.40 9.52
C LYS A 95 -11.07 -18.27 10.15
N LEU A 96 -10.87 -17.03 9.71
CA LEU A 96 -11.64 -15.88 10.15
C LEU A 96 -13.00 -15.84 9.44
N SER A 97 -13.93 -15.01 9.95
CA SER A 97 -15.15 -14.67 9.21
C SER A 97 -14.84 -14.14 7.80
N GLU A 98 -15.78 -14.27 6.86
CA GLU A 98 -15.59 -13.82 5.46
C GLU A 98 -15.15 -12.35 5.37
N SER A 99 -15.82 -11.47 6.11
CA SER A 99 -15.47 -10.04 6.15
C SER A 99 -14.10 -9.77 6.78
N GLY A 100 -13.75 -10.50 7.85
CA GLY A 100 -12.42 -10.43 8.45
C GLY A 100 -11.34 -10.91 7.47
N ASN A 101 -11.59 -12.04 6.81
CA ASN A 101 -10.72 -12.60 5.78
C ASN A 101 -10.43 -11.58 4.65
N GLN A 102 -11.46 -10.90 4.16
CA GLN A 102 -11.31 -9.90 3.08
C GLN A 102 -10.44 -8.70 3.47
N VAL A 103 -10.43 -8.30 4.75
CA VAL A 103 -9.55 -7.24 5.25
C VAL A 103 -8.14 -7.77 5.48
N PHE A 104 -7.99 -8.86 6.23
CA PHE A 104 -6.66 -9.37 6.61
C PHE A 104 -5.89 -10.07 5.47
N ARG A 105 -6.53 -10.30 4.31
CA ARG A 105 -5.80 -10.65 3.07
C ARG A 105 -4.86 -9.55 2.60
N GLU A 106 -5.20 -8.31 2.90
CA GLU A 106 -4.40 -7.14 2.60
C GLU A 106 -3.64 -6.69 3.85
N THR A 107 -2.74 -5.73 3.68
CA THR A 107 -2.02 -5.11 4.79
C THR A 107 -2.79 -3.91 5.34
N LEU A 108 -2.69 -3.71 6.65
CA LEU A 108 -3.22 -2.53 7.35
C LEU A 108 -2.13 -1.53 7.72
N HIS A 109 -0.89 -1.76 7.25
CA HIS A 109 0.24 -0.87 7.49
C HIS A 109 -0.05 0.55 6.96
N ASP A 110 0.46 1.53 7.70
CA ASP A 110 0.36 2.97 7.46
C ASP A 110 -1.08 3.51 7.44
N GLY A 111 -2.00 2.78 8.07
CA GLY A 111 -3.34 3.30 8.41
C GLY A 111 -3.35 4.09 9.71
N ASP A 112 -4.35 4.96 9.88
CA ASP A 112 -4.60 5.67 11.12
C ASP A 112 -5.74 5.02 11.89
N ILE A 113 -5.54 4.81 13.18
CA ILE A 113 -6.56 4.35 14.12
C ILE A 113 -7.34 5.57 14.59
N LEU A 114 -8.57 5.73 14.08
CA LEU A 114 -9.42 6.85 14.45
C LEU A 114 -10.08 6.65 15.82
N ARG A 115 -10.46 5.40 16.14
CA ARG A 115 -11.16 5.08 17.39
C ARG A 115 -11.02 3.63 17.77
N VAL A 116 -10.88 3.39 19.08
CA VAL A 116 -11.05 2.09 19.70
C VAL A 116 -12.16 2.19 20.74
N GLU A 117 -13.15 1.30 20.67
CA GLU A 117 -14.31 1.29 21.56
C GLU A 117 -14.58 -0.12 22.10
N ARG A 118 -14.84 -0.24 23.40
CA ARG A 118 -15.28 -1.49 24.02
C ARG A 118 -16.81 -1.53 24.08
N ILE A 119 -17.38 -2.62 23.58
CA ILE A 119 -18.82 -2.85 23.56
C ILE A 119 -19.08 -4.23 24.18
N GLY A 120 -19.30 -4.27 25.50
CA GLY A 120 -19.34 -5.53 26.25
C GLY A 120 -17.99 -6.25 26.16
N ASP A 121 -18.02 -7.50 25.74
CA ASP A 121 -16.81 -8.33 25.53
C ASP A 121 -16.17 -8.11 24.15
N ASN A 122 -16.68 -7.20 23.32
CA ASN A 122 -16.14 -6.93 21.99
C ASN A 122 -15.28 -5.66 21.97
N VAL A 123 -14.29 -5.64 21.09
CA VAL A 123 -13.48 -4.45 20.79
C VAL A 123 -13.73 -4.04 19.36
N LYS A 124 -14.16 -2.79 19.16
CA LYS A 124 -14.34 -2.19 17.84
C LYS A 124 -13.19 -1.22 17.56
N VAL A 125 -12.65 -1.29 16.35
CA VAL A 125 -11.59 -0.40 15.87
C VAL A 125 -12.03 0.22 14.55
N LEU A 126 -11.97 1.54 14.46
CA LEU A 126 -12.16 2.25 13.20
C LEU A 126 -10.80 2.73 12.69
N LEU A 127 -10.49 2.37 11.45
CA LEU A 127 -9.26 2.70 10.74
C LEU A 127 -9.57 3.60 9.55
N ASP A 128 -8.71 4.58 9.33
CA ASP A 128 -8.57 5.36 8.12
C ASP A 128 -7.34 4.87 7.36
N MET A 129 -7.56 4.38 6.16
CA MET A 129 -6.54 3.72 5.36
C MET A 129 -6.10 4.56 4.17
N ARG A 130 -6.38 5.88 4.17
CA ARG A 130 -5.95 6.78 3.09
C ARG A 130 -4.43 6.82 2.89
N GLY A 131 -3.65 6.57 3.94
CA GLY A 131 -2.19 6.44 3.88
C GLY A 131 -1.69 5.01 3.66
N GLY A 132 -2.59 4.01 3.73
CA GLY A 132 -2.21 2.60 3.74
C GLY A 132 -2.22 1.94 2.37
N PHE A 133 -1.78 0.68 2.33
CA PHE A 133 -1.62 -0.12 1.10
C PHE A 133 -2.81 -1.04 0.82
N THR A 134 -4.03 -0.51 0.93
CA THR A 134 -5.28 -1.21 0.62
C THR A 134 -6.23 -0.30 -0.17
N PRO A 135 -7.03 -0.83 -1.12
CA PRO A 135 -8.07 -0.05 -1.78
C PRO A 135 -9.20 0.40 -0.82
N LYS A 136 -9.36 -0.28 0.33
CA LYS A 136 -10.39 0.05 1.33
C LYS A 136 -9.95 1.33 2.05
N SER A 137 -10.70 2.42 1.93
CA SER A 137 -10.35 3.71 2.54
C SER A 137 -10.70 3.82 4.01
N MET A 138 -11.79 3.18 4.45
CA MET A 138 -12.22 3.18 5.84
C MET A 138 -12.54 1.75 6.24
N ILE A 139 -12.10 1.32 7.41
CA ILE A 139 -12.32 -0.06 7.89
C ILE A 139 -12.79 -0.03 9.35
N GLU A 140 -13.97 -0.58 9.63
CA GLU A 140 -14.44 -0.88 10.98
C GLU A 140 -14.21 -2.37 11.24
N LEU A 141 -13.30 -2.70 12.17
CA LEU A 141 -13.09 -4.04 12.69
C LEU A 141 -13.87 -4.22 13.99
N THR A 142 -14.53 -5.36 14.16
CA THR A 142 -15.14 -5.76 15.43
C THR A 142 -14.59 -7.12 15.83
N PHE A 143 -13.74 -7.12 16.86
CA PHE A 143 -13.15 -8.30 17.48
C PHE A 143 -14.11 -8.87 18.51
N ILE A 144 -14.45 -10.15 18.36
CA ILE A 144 -15.44 -10.86 19.16
C ILE A 144 -14.79 -11.57 20.35
N ASP A 145 -15.40 -11.46 21.53
CA ASP A 145 -14.88 -12.00 22.80
C ASP A 145 -13.41 -11.59 23.03
N ALA A 146 -13.15 -10.29 22.86
CA ALA A 146 -11.83 -9.71 22.78
C ALA A 146 -11.27 -9.29 24.15
N LYS A 147 -9.99 -9.59 24.34
CA LYS A 147 -9.18 -9.08 25.46
C LYS A 147 -7.90 -8.52 24.90
N ASP A 148 -7.65 -7.25 25.18
CA ASP A 148 -6.48 -6.54 24.72
C ASP A 148 -5.67 -5.94 25.86
N SER A 149 -4.41 -5.67 25.56
CA SER A 149 -3.42 -5.16 26.49
C SER A 149 -2.34 -4.38 25.74
N GLY A 150 -1.58 -3.58 26.48
CA GLY A 150 -0.53 -2.73 25.91
C GLY A 150 -1.01 -1.31 25.68
N ILE A 151 -0.27 -0.58 24.86
CA ILE A 151 -0.50 0.83 24.58
C ILE A 151 -0.58 0.98 23.07
N LEU A 152 -1.56 1.77 22.63
CA LEU A 152 -1.80 2.07 21.23
C LEU A 152 -1.55 3.56 21.00
N ASP A 153 -0.79 3.86 19.97
CA ASP A 153 -0.77 5.18 19.34
C ASP A 153 -1.67 5.16 18.10
N TYR A 154 -2.10 6.32 17.63
CA TYR A 154 -3.08 6.41 16.57
C TYR A 154 -2.56 6.04 15.18
N ASN A 155 -1.27 5.71 14.99
CA ASN A 155 -0.72 5.29 13.70
C ASN A 155 -0.49 3.78 13.68
N TYR A 156 -1.08 3.05 12.74
CA TYR A 156 -0.95 1.60 12.58
C TYR A 156 0.24 1.27 11.68
N VAL A 157 1.40 0.94 12.26
CA VAL A 157 2.63 0.78 11.47
C VAL A 157 2.83 -0.66 11.01
N TYR A 158 2.86 -1.60 11.95
CA TYR A 158 3.08 -3.02 11.65
C TYR A 158 2.09 -3.90 12.39
N ASP A 159 1.75 -5.05 11.80
CA ASP A 159 0.98 -6.06 12.50
C ASP A 159 1.44 -7.49 12.28
N GLU A 160 1.15 -8.32 13.28
CA GLU A 160 1.27 -9.76 13.19
C GLU A 160 -0.01 -10.41 13.70
N LEU A 161 -0.53 -11.36 12.91
CA LEU A 161 -1.66 -12.19 13.25
C LEU A 161 -1.18 -13.61 13.58
N ILE A 162 -1.59 -14.14 14.72
CA ILE A 162 -1.28 -15.50 15.16
C ILE A 162 -2.54 -16.28 15.52
N GLU A 163 -2.45 -17.60 15.42
CA GLU A 163 -3.42 -18.52 16.01
C GLU A 163 -3.03 -18.85 17.45
N THR A 164 -4.02 -19.05 18.30
CA THR A 164 -3.88 -19.42 19.70
C THR A 164 -4.74 -20.64 20.01
N ALA A 165 -4.62 -21.21 21.21
CA ALA A 165 -5.40 -22.39 21.61
C ALA A 165 -6.93 -22.15 21.61
N THR A 166 -7.38 -20.89 21.75
CA THR A 166 -8.79 -20.54 21.93
C THR A 166 -9.33 -19.57 20.89
N GLY A 167 -8.57 -19.27 19.84
CA GLY A 167 -8.90 -18.24 18.85
C GLY A 167 -7.65 -17.65 18.23
N PHE A 168 -7.58 -16.32 18.15
CA PHE A 168 -6.53 -15.59 17.46
C PHE A 168 -5.93 -14.48 18.33
N GLY A 169 -4.77 -13.99 17.91
CA GLY A 169 -4.12 -12.83 18.48
C GLY A 169 -3.63 -11.91 17.38
N LEU A 170 -3.94 -10.62 17.48
CA LEU A 170 -3.39 -9.56 16.63
C LEU A 170 -2.47 -8.70 17.50
N ARG A 171 -1.22 -8.55 17.08
CA ARG A 171 -0.29 -7.57 17.64
C ARG A 171 -0.12 -6.44 16.65
N VAL A 172 -0.21 -5.21 17.13
CA VAL A 172 -0.01 -3.98 16.37
C VAL A 172 1.14 -3.22 17.01
N LEU A 173 2.13 -2.84 16.19
CA LEU A 173 3.08 -1.78 16.53
C LEU A 173 2.56 -0.46 15.98
N SER A 174 2.53 0.55 16.84
CA SER A 174 1.93 1.85 16.52
C SER A 174 2.82 3.02 16.90
N GLY A 175 2.80 4.09 16.09
CA GLY A 175 3.53 5.32 16.36
C GLY A 175 5.05 5.24 16.16
N SER A 176 5.74 6.34 16.47
CA SER A 176 7.21 6.43 16.52
C SER A 176 7.63 7.35 17.67
N PRO A 177 8.28 6.84 18.75
CA PRO A 177 8.74 5.46 18.93
C PRO A 177 7.60 4.45 19.04
N TYR A 178 7.85 3.18 18.67
CA TYR A 178 6.83 2.14 18.66
C TYR A 178 6.22 1.90 20.05
N LEU A 179 4.90 1.94 20.10
CA LEU A 179 4.08 1.33 21.14
C LEU A 179 3.56 -0.01 20.64
N GLN A 180 3.20 -0.90 21.57
CA GLN A 180 2.71 -2.23 21.24
C GLN A 180 1.37 -2.47 21.90
N TRP A 181 0.39 -2.83 21.08
CA TRP A 181 -0.94 -3.24 21.49
C TRP A 181 -1.19 -4.66 21.00
N THR A 182 -1.87 -5.46 21.80
CA THR A 182 -2.18 -6.85 21.44
C THR A 182 -3.61 -7.16 21.83
N ILE A 183 -4.39 -7.68 20.88
CA ILE A 183 -5.78 -8.12 21.05
C ILE A 183 -5.83 -9.63 20.86
N PHE A 184 -6.36 -10.35 21.83
CA PHE A 184 -6.78 -11.74 21.68
C PHE A 184 -8.28 -11.80 21.49
N PHE A 185 -8.75 -12.61 20.55
CA PHE A 185 -10.16 -12.65 20.14
C PHE A 185 -10.54 -14.02 19.59
N LYS A 186 -11.84 -14.33 19.52
CA LYS A 186 -12.33 -15.59 18.93
C LYS A 186 -12.59 -15.51 17.44
N ASP A 187 -13.09 -14.36 16.99
CA ASP A 187 -13.33 -14.06 15.58
C ASP A 187 -13.30 -12.54 15.36
N VAL A 188 -13.20 -12.11 14.11
CA VAL A 188 -13.24 -10.70 13.73
C VAL A 188 -14.13 -10.52 12.51
N THR A 189 -15.06 -9.57 12.61
CA THR A 189 -15.87 -9.12 11.47
C THR A 189 -15.42 -7.74 11.03
N ALA A 190 -15.61 -7.43 9.75
CA ALA A 190 -15.27 -6.14 9.20
C ALA A 190 -16.43 -5.50 8.45
N LYS A 191 -16.47 -4.17 8.46
CA LYS A 191 -17.12 -3.34 7.45
C LYS A 191 -16.08 -2.42 6.87
N TYR A 192 -16.21 -2.08 5.61
CA TYR A 192 -15.27 -1.17 4.97
C TYR A 192 -15.93 -0.40 3.84
N LEU A 193 -15.33 0.74 3.51
CA LEU A 193 -15.75 1.63 2.45
C LEU A 193 -14.57 1.93 1.53
N PHE A 194 -14.87 2.27 0.28
CA PHE A 194 -13.94 2.65 -0.76
C PHE A 194 -14.10 4.12 -1.12
N ARG A 195 -13.10 4.67 -1.81
CA ARG A 195 -13.30 5.91 -2.56
C ARG A 195 -14.14 5.62 -3.80
N PRO A 196 -15.14 6.46 -4.13
CA PRO A 196 -15.82 6.34 -5.41
C PRO A 196 -14.85 6.65 -6.54
N ASN A 197 -15.10 6.12 -7.74
CA ASN A 197 -14.19 6.31 -8.87
C ASN A 197 -13.89 7.80 -9.14
N ALA A 198 -14.91 8.64 -9.06
CA ALA A 198 -14.80 10.10 -9.22
C ALA A 198 -13.74 10.73 -8.30
N PHE A 199 -13.47 10.16 -7.12
CA PHE A 199 -12.44 10.68 -6.22
C PHE A 199 -11.03 10.73 -6.85
N ASN A 200 -10.73 9.82 -7.78
CA ASN A 200 -9.42 9.76 -8.43
C ASN A 200 -9.19 10.94 -9.38
N GLU A 201 -10.27 11.55 -9.87
CA GLU A 201 -10.25 12.74 -10.73
C GLU A 201 -10.60 14.02 -9.96
N ARG A 202 -10.54 14.00 -8.62
CA ARG A 202 -11.02 15.12 -7.78
C ARG A 202 -10.41 16.48 -8.12
N GLU A 203 -9.18 16.51 -8.61
CA GLU A 203 -8.48 17.73 -9.03
C GLU A 203 -9.08 18.37 -10.29
N HIS A 204 -9.88 17.63 -11.06
CA HIS A 204 -10.57 18.12 -12.25
C HIS A 204 -11.94 18.73 -11.97
N TYR A 205 -12.45 18.63 -10.73
CA TYR A 205 -13.75 19.19 -10.37
C TYR A 205 -13.61 20.54 -9.70
N SER A 206 -13.83 21.61 -10.47
CA SER A 206 -13.87 22.97 -9.94
C SER A 206 -15.23 23.32 -9.33
N GLU A 207 -16.28 22.56 -9.66
CA GLU A 207 -17.65 22.79 -9.19
C GLU A 207 -18.26 21.53 -8.59
N TRP A 208 -19.04 21.69 -7.50
CA TRP A 208 -19.68 20.57 -6.81
C TRP A 208 -20.57 19.71 -7.72
N ASN A 209 -21.31 20.34 -8.63
CA ASN A 209 -22.21 19.63 -9.53
C ASN A 209 -21.48 18.72 -10.53
N GLN A 210 -20.21 19.01 -10.86
CA GLN A 210 -19.39 18.15 -11.70
C GLN A 210 -19.09 16.83 -10.97
N PHE A 211 -18.56 16.92 -9.75
CA PHE A 211 -18.30 15.75 -8.90
C PHE A 211 -19.59 14.94 -8.65
N LYS A 212 -20.68 15.61 -8.24
CA LYS A 212 -21.96 14.96 -7.97
C LYS A 212 -22.49 14.19 -9.18
N SER A 213 -22.30 14.73 -10.39
CA SER A 213 -22.74 14.08 -11.64
C SER A 213 -21.84 12.91 -12.07
N ALA A 214 -20.58 12.91 -11.62
CA ALA A 214 -19.63 11.83 -11.85
C ALA A 214 -19.86 10.62 -10.92
N LEU A 215 -20.66 10.77 -9.86
CA LEU A 215 -21.03 9.66 -8.97
C LEU A 215 -21.93 8.65 -9.70
N ASN A 216 -21.61 7.37 -9.51
CA ASN A 216 -22.37 6.25 -10.04
C ASN A 216 -23.70 6.08 -9.29
N SER A 217 -24.80 6.44 -9.96
CA SER A 217 -26.16 6.41 -9.39
C SER A 217 -26.67 5.03 -8.96
N LYS A 218 -25.96 3.95 -9.30
CA LYS A 218 -26.30 2.58 -8.89
C LYS A 218 -25.67 2.16 -7.56
N LEU A 219 -24.75 2.95 -7.01
CA LEU A 219 -24.03 2.62 -5.78
C LEU A 219 -24.65 3.27 -4.55
N HIS A 220 -24.32 2.69 -3.39
CA HIS A 220 -24.62 3.27 -2.10
C HIS A 220 -23.44 4.12 -1.63
N TYR A 221 -23.76 5.30 -1.09
CA TYR A 221 -22.77 6.27 -0.65
C TYR A 221 -22.84 6.44 0.86
N TYR A 222 -21.70 6.69 1.46
CA TYR A 222 -21.54 6.80 2.89
C TYR A 222 -20.66 7.99 3.24
N ILE A 223 -20.87 8.49 4.43
CA ILE A 223 -19.92 9.36 5.14
C ILE A 223 -19.52 8.68 6.45
N VAL A 224 -18.41 9.12 7.01
CA VAL A 224 -18.01 8.76 8.38
C VAL A 224 -18.38 9.91 9.29
N GLU A 225 -19.42 9.72 10.11
CA GLU A 225 -19.91 10.72 11.05
C GLU A 225 -19.87 10.13 12.46
N GLN A 226 -19.26 10.84 13.40
CA GLN A 226 -19.06 10.36 14.77
C GLN A 226 -18.46 8.94 14.85
N PHE A 227 -17.53 8.63 13.95
CA PHE A 227 -16.87 7.33 13.82
C PHE A 227 -17.83 6.17 13.47
N GLN A 228 -18.93 6.46 12.79
CA GLN A 228 -19.87 5.48 12.26
C GLN A 228 -20.09 5.71 10.77
N PHE A 229 -20.33 4.61 10.04
CA PHE A 229 -20.72 4.68 8.63
C PHE A 229 -22.19 5.06 8.54
N VAL A 230 -22.47 6.20 7.92
CA VAL A 230 -23.82 6.73 7.71
C VAL A 230 -24.09 6.76 6.22
N GLU A 231 -25.08 5.98 5.77
CA GLU A 231 -25.53 5.98 4.38
C GLU A 231 -26.15 7.33 4.04
N ILE A 232 -25.82 7.85 2.86
CA ILE A 232 -26.31 9.10 2.30
C ILE A 232 -26.83 8.85 0.88
N ARG A 233 -27.76 9.70 0.42
CA ARG A 233 -28.27 9.64 -0.94
C ARG A 233 -27.68 10.74 -1.80
N ILE A 234 -27.33 10.42 -3.05
CA ILE A 234 -26.89 11.44 -4.02
C ILE A 234 -27.93 12.57 -4.17
N SER A 235 -29.23 12.25 -4.09
CA SER A 235 -30.29 13.26 -4.16
C SER A 235 -30.24 14.29 -3.01
N GLU A 236 -29.66 13.91 -1.87
CA GLU A 236 -29.51 14.75 -0.67
C GLU A 236 -28.20 15.54 -0.65
N LEU A 237 -27.31 15.29 -1.61
CA LEU A 237 -26.07 16.04 -1.79
C LEU A 237 -26.37 17.41 -2.42
N GLU A 238 -26.10 18.49 -1.71
CA GLU A 238 -26.39 19.84 -2.20
C GLU A 238 -25.35 20.86 -1.76
N GLN A 239 -25.14 21.85 -2.63
CA GLN A 239 -24.35 23.04 -2.32
C GLN A 239 -25.30 24.15 -1.86
N ARG A 240 -25.05 24.67 -0.66
CA ARG A 240 -25.75 25.81 -0.06
C ARG A 240 -24.78 27.00 0.02
N ASN A 241 -25.29 28.17 0.37
CA ASN A 241 -24.49 29.41 0.46
C ASN A 241 -23.31 29.32 1.45
N ASN A 242 -23.36 28.40 2.42
CA ASN A 242 -22.35 28.23 3.46
C ASN A 242 -21.64 26.87 3.39
N GLY A 243 -21.63 26.23 2.22
CA GLY A 243 -20.87 25.00 1.95
C GLY A 243 -21.74 23.84 1.47
N ILE A 244 -21.20 22.63 1.55
CA ILE A 244 -21.76 21.44 0.93
C ILE A 244 -22.30 20.49 1.99
N TYR A 245 -23.45 19.86 1.71
CA TYR A 245 -24.20 19.06 2.68
C TYR A 245 -24.68 17.74 2.08
N ALA A 246 -24.82 16.72 2.94
CA ALA A 246 -25.63 15.53 2.72
C ALA A 246 -26.85 15.60 3.65
N GLY A 247 -27.99 16.07 3.13
CA GLY A 247 -29.18 16.33 3.93
C GLY A 247 -28.90 17.39 5.03
N ALA A 248 -28.91 16.97 6.30
CA ALA A 248 -28.59 17.87 7.42
C ALA A 248 -27.09 17.94 7.77
N ILE A 249 -26.26 17.05 7.20
CA ILE A 249 -24.87 16.87 7.62
C ILE A 249 -23.96 17.75 6.77
N PHE A 250 -23.16 18.59 7.41
CA PHE A 250 -22.18 19.45 6.75
C PHE A 250 -20.96 18.63 6.32
N LEU A 251 -20.60 18.68 5.04
CA LEU A 251 -19.45 17.97 4.48
C LEU A 251 -18.20 18.87 4.44
N GLY A 252 -18.33 20.13 4.05
CA GLY A 252 -17.18 21.04 3.98
C GLY A 252 -17.54 22.39 3.40
N ASP A 253 -16.65 23.38 3.56
CA ASP A 253 -16.82 24.70 2.97
C ASP A 253 -16.33 24.76 1.52
N THR A 254 -15.41 23.88 1.14
CA THR A 254 -14.92 23.72 -0.25
C THR A 254 -15.35 22.39 -0.88
N VAL A 255 -15.25 22.32 -2.21
CA VAL A 255 -15.51 21.10 -3.00
C VAL A 255 -14.57 20.00 -2.59
N GLU A 256 -13.29 20.31 -2.42
CA GLU A 256 -12.24 19.35 -2.04
C GLU A 256 -12.55 18.71 -0.70
N GLN A 257 -12.88 19.52 0.32
CA GLN A 257 -13.24 18.99 1.65
C GLN A 257 -14.46 18.08 1.61
N ALA A 258 -15.46 18.42 0.80
CA ALA A 258 -16.68 17.62 0.69
C ALA A 258 -16.41 16.29 -0.04
N ILE A 259 -15.61 16.30 -1.10
CA ILE A 259 -15.17 15.09 -1.83
C ILE A 259 -14.42 14.14 -0.89
N GLU A 260 -13.54 14.68 -0.05
CA GLU A 260 -12.75 13.89 0.92
C GLU A 260 -13.59 13.12 1.94
N ARG A 261 -14.88 13.43 2.10
CA ARG A 261 -15.77 12.78 3.08
C ARG A 261 -16.75 11.78 2.49
N ILE A 262 -16.79 11.64 1.17
CA ILE A 262 -17.70 10.72 0.50
C ILE A 262 -16.98 9.41 0.17
N TYR A 263 -17.67 8.32 0.48
CA TYR A 263 -17.23 6.96 0.27
C TYR A 263 -18.36 6.12 -0.36
N CYS A 264 -18.05 4.94 -0.84
CA CYS A 264 -19.01 3.94 -1.32
C CYS A 264 -18.69 2.55 -0.74
N ASP A 265 -19.64 1.62 -0.81
CA ASP A 265 -19.45 0.23 -0.34
C ASP A 265 -18.91 -0.72 -1.43
N THR A 266 -18.75 -0.23 -2.65
CA THR A 266 -18.35 -1.02 -3.81
C THR A 266 -17.05 -0.47 -4.37
N TYR A 267 -16.05 -1.33 -4.52
CA TYR A 267 -14.81 -0.97 -5.18
C TYR A 267 -15.08 -0.71 -6.67
N GLU A 268 -14.78 0.50 -7.11
CA GLU A 268 -14.75 0.86 -8.53
C GLU A 268 -13.27 0.94 -8.92
N ASP A 269 -12.83 0.06 -9.82
CA ASP A 269 -11.45 0.11 -10.33
C ASP A 269 -11.26 1.35 -11.21
N PRO A 270 -10.48 2.35 -10.77
CA PRO A 270 -10.30 3.57 -11.55
C PRO A 270 -9.52 3.34 -12.84
N TYR A 271 -8.86 2.20 -12.95
CA TYR A 271 -8.04 1.82 -14.08
C TYR A 271 -8.73 0.82 -15.00
N ALA A 272 -10.00 0.49 -14.75
CA ALA A 272 -10.76 -0.49 -15.56
C ALA A 272 -10.79 -0.14 -17.05
N TYR A 273 -10.78 1.15 -17.40
CA TYR A 273 -10.76 1.60 -18.79
C TYR A 273 -9.48 1.21 -19.53
N PHE A 274 -8.38 0.92 -18.82
CA PHE A 274 -7.15 0.38 -19.42
C PHE A 274 -7.29 -1.07 -19.88
N SER A 275 -8.29 -1.80 -19.37
CA SER A 275 -8.62 -3.16 -19.80
C SER A 275 -9.64 -3.21 -20.94
N GLU A 276 -10.23 -2.07 -21.33
CA GLU A 276 -11.12 -2.02 -22.48
C GLU A 276 -10.32 -2.18 -23.78
N MET A 277 -10.57 -3.30 -24.47
CA MET A 277 -9.89 -3.65 -25.71
C MET A 277 -10.03 -2.58 -26.78
N VAL A 278 -8.91 -2.26 -27.42
CA VAL A 278 -8.89 -1.49 -28.67
C VAL A 278 -9.25 -2.42 -29.83
N SER A 279 -9.98 -1.93 -30.83
CA SER A 279 -10.27 -2.76 -31.99
C SER A 279 -8.98 -3.16 -32.72
N VAL A 280 -8.87 -4.40 -33.20
CA VAL A 280 -7.67 -4.87 -33.91
C VAL A 280 -7.32 -3.99 -35.12
N SER A 281 -8.33 -3.41 -35.78
CA SER A 281 -8.14 -2.48 -36.90
C SER A 281 -7.50 -1.15 -36.51
N GLU A 282 -7.67 -0.69 -35.28
CA GLU A 282 -7.15 0.59 -34.78
C GLU A 282 -5.90 0.41 -33.92
N LEU A 283 -5.58 -0.84 -33.57
CA LEU A 283 -4.56 -1.21 -32.59
C LEU A 283 -3.17 -0.63 -32.88
N GLU A 284 -2.76 -0.64 -34.15
CA GLU A 284 -1.48 -0.08 -34.59
C GLU A 284 -1.43 1.44 -34.39
N GLN A 285 -2.48 2.13 -34.81
CA GLN A 285 -2.59 3.58 -34.68
C GLN A 285 -2.67 3.99 -33.19
N ALA A 286 -3.43 3.23 -32.39
CA ALA A 286 -3.58 3.46 -30.97
C ALA A 286 -2.24 3.32 -30.22
N ALA A 287 -1.43 2.30 -30.57
CA ALA A 287 -0.11 2.07 -29.95
C ALA A 287 0.94 3.13 -30.33
N LEU A 288 0.75 3.83 -31.44
CA LEU A 288 1.60 4.92 -31.92
C LEU A 288 1.02 6.32 -31.61
N SER A 289 -0.10 6.39 -30.88
CA SER A 289 -0.77 7.64 -30.55
C SER A 289 0.04 8.49 -29.56
N SER A 290 -0.08 9.82 -29.60
CA SER A 290 0.45 10.68 -28.52
C SER A 290 -0.37 10.59 -27.23
N ASP A 291 -1.58 10.01 -27.29
CA ASP A 291 -2.42 9.73 -26.13
C ASP A 291 -1.86 8.52 -25.37
N LYS A 292 -1.24 8.79 -24.21
CA LYS A 292 -0.66 7.77 -23.32
C LYS A 292 -1.68 6.74 -22.87
N SER A 293 -2.91 7.15 -22.60
CA SER A 293 -3.95 6.24 -22.13
C SER A 293 -4.38 5.27 -23.23
N LEU A 294 -4.54 5.78 -24.45
CA LEU A 294 -4.84 4.96 -25.62
C LEU A 294 -3.68 4.00 -25.95
N ARG A 295 -2.42 4.44 -25.81
CA ARG A 295 -1.24 3.58 -25.96
C ARG A 295 -1.26 2.42 -24.98
N VAL A 296 -1.44 2.69 -23.68
CA VAL A 296 -1.51 1.65 -22.65
C VAL A 296 -2.59 0.62 -22.96
N ARG A 297 -3.80 1.07 -23.35
CA ARG A 297 -4.88 0.18 -23.78
C ARG A 297 -4.49 -0.68 -24.99
N ALA A 298 -3.80 -0.10 -25.97
CA ALA A 298 -3.36 -0.83 -27.15
C ALA A 298 -2.36 -1.93 -26.78
N PHE A 299 -1.37 -1.64 -25.92
CA PHE A 299 -0.44 -2.66 -25.44
C PHE A 299 -1.14 -3.75 -24.63
N ASN A 300 -2.03 -3.39 -23.70
CA ASN A 300 -2.84 -4.38 -22.96
C ASN A 300 -3.65 -5.29 -23.89
N THR A 301 -4.26 -4.71 -24.93
CA THR A 301 -4.98 -5.47 -25.97
C THR A 301 -4.04 -6.41 -26.74
N MET A 302 -2.80 -6.00 -27.00
CA MET A 302 -1.81 -6.86 -27.66
C MET A 302 -1.44 -8.06 -26.80
N PHE A 303 -1.20 -7.85 -25.49
CA PHE A 303 -0.95 -8.95 -24.55
C PHE A 303 -2.10 -9.95 -24.50
N GLU A 304 -3.34 -9.45 -24.45
CA GLU A 304 -4.53 -10.30 -24.37
C GLU A 304 -4.76 -11.14 -25.64
N HIS A 305 -4.49 -10.57 -26.83
CA HIS A 305 -4.63 -11.29 -28.09
C HIS A 305 -3.42 -12.15 -28.47
N GLY A 306 -2.25 -11.89 -27.87
CA GLY A 306 -1.01 -12.64 -28.11
C GLY A 306 -0.68 -12.79 -29.60
N GLU A 307 -0.40 -14.02 -30.04
CA GLU A 307 0.04 -14.34 -31.41
C GLU A 307 -0.86 -13.77 -32.51
N ALA A 308 -2.17 -13.63 -32.26
CA ALA A 308 -3.14 -13.16 -33.25
C ALA A 308 -2.86 -11.75 -33.78
N VAL A 309 -2.15 -10.93 -33.01
CA VAL A 309 -1.78 -9.55 -33.38
C VAL A 309 -0.27 -9.37 -33.55
N ALA A 310 0.51 -10.45 -33.61
CA ALA A 310 1.96 -10.41 -33.72
C ALA A 310 2.46 -9.54 -34.90
N THR A 311 1.77 -9.56 -36.04
CA THR A 311 2.14 -8.73 -37.18
C THR A 311 2.03 -7.23 -36.87
N ILE A 312 1.01 -6.83 -36.09
CA ILE A 312 0.85 -5.45 -35.64
C ILE A 312 1.96 -5.09 -34.65
N VAL A 313 2.24 -5.97 -33.68
CA VAL A 313 3.30 -5.76 -32.68
C VAL A 313 4.66 -5.55 -33.33
N ASN A 314 5.02 -6.38 -34.33
CA ASN A 314 6.27 -6.21 -35.07
C ASN A 314 6.33 -4.87 -35.82
N ARG A 315 5.22 -4.39 -36.40
CA ARG A 315 5.20 -3.07 -37.06
C ARG A 315 5.38 -1.95 -36.05
N VAL A 316 4.65 -1.99 -34.93
CA VAL A 316 4.72 -0.99 -33.85
C VAL A 316 6.12 -0.94 -33.25
N LEU A 317 6.65 -2.06 -32.73
CA LEU A 317 7.98 -2.09 -32.10
C LEU A 317 9.12 -1.70 -33.04
N ARG A 318 8.93 -1.86 -34.35
CA ARG A 318 9.91 -1.45 -35.36
C ARG A 318 10.01 0.07 -35.49
N VAL A 319 8.93 0.81 -35.27
CA VAL A 319 8.86 2.26 -35.56
C VAL A 319 8.59 3.13 -34.34
N ILE A 320 8.11 2.57 -33.24
CA ILE A 320 7.75 3.34 -32.06
C ILE A 320 8.97 4.08 -31.51
N GLU A 321 8.79 5.35 -31.21
CA GLU A 321 9.76 6.19 -30.51
C GLU A 321 9.29 6.33 -29.07
N VAL A 322 10.19 6.08 -28.12
CA VAL A 322 9.86 6.06 -26.69
C VAL A 322 10.88 6.89 -25.93
N GLU A 323 10.44 7.47 -24.82
CA GLU A 323 11.34 8.08 -23.85
C GLU A 323 11.98 6.99 -22.96
N GLU A 324 13.10 7.28 -22.29
CA GLU A 324 13.87 6.32 -21.49
C GLU A 324 13.01 5.54 -20.48
N HIS A 325 12.05 6.20 -19.84
CA HIS A 325 11.15 5.58 -18.87
C HIS A 325 10.10 4.64 -19.48
N GLU A 326 9.90 4.68 -20.81
CA GLU A 326 8.97 3.82 -21.55
C GLU A 326 9.67 2.62 -22.21
N GLU A 327 11.01 2.58 -22.23
CA GLU A 327 11.79 1.47 -22.82
C GLU A 327 11.46 0.14 -22.17
N MET A 328 11.34 0.11 -20.83
CA MET A 328 11.01 -1.10 -20.08
C MET A 328 9.71 -1.77 -20.56
N LEU A 329 8.68 -0.98 -20.89
CA LEU A 329 7.41 -1.53 -21.38
C LEU A 329 7.59 -2.19 -22.76
N MET A 330 8.41 -1.59 -23.62
CA MET A 330 8.71 -2.14 -24.94
C MET A 330 9.54 -3.42 -24.83
N GLU A 331 10.51 -3.46 -23.93
CA GLU A 331 11.31 -4.65 -23.63
C GLU A 331 10.45 -5.80 -23.09
N ILE A 332 9.53 -5.52 -22.16
CA ILE A 332 8.57 -6.51 -21.63
C ILE A 332 7.68 -7.04 -22.76
N THR A 333 7.19 -6.14 -23.62
CA THR A 333 6.35 -6.53 -24.78
C THR A 333 7.14 -7.40 -25.76
N ALA A 334 8.35 -6.97 -26.15
CA ALA A 334 9.22 -7.73 -27.04
C ALA A 334 9.55 -9.11 -26.45
N SER A 335 9.88 -9.17 -25.15
CA SER A 335 10.19 -10.42 -24.45
C SER A 335 9.00 -11.38 -24.44
N HIS A 336 7.79 -10.87 -24.20
CA HIS A 336 6.57 -11.67 -24.25
C HIS A 336 6.34 -12.28 -25.64
N PHE A 337 6.42 -11.48 -26.69
CA PHE A 337 6.19 -11.95 -28.07
C PHE A 337 7.34 -12.82 -28.62
N ASP A 338 8.56 -12.64 -28.13
CA ASP A 338 9.68 -13.54 -28.42
C ASP A 338 9.46 -14.93 -27.79
N LYS A 339 8.97 -15.00 -26.55
CA LYS A 339 8.58 -16.26 -25.91
C LYS A 339 7.46 -16.99 -26.67
N LEU A 340 6.59 -16.25 -27.33
CA LEU A 340 5.56 -16.77 -28.24
C LEU A 340 6.11 -17.12 -29.64
N GLY A 341 7.42 -16.98 -29.89
CA GLY A 341 8.03 -17.26 -31.19
C GLY A 341 7.55 -16.36 -32.33
N SER A 342 6.97 -15.20 -32.00
CA SER A 342 6.19 -14.36 -32.90
C SER A 342 6.86 -13.04 -33.26
N LEU A 343 8.10 -12.82 -32.82
CA LEU A 343 8.87 -11.60 -33.06
C LEU A 343 9.85 -11.77 -34.23
N ASP A 344 9.87 -10.80 -35.14
CA ASP A 344 10.80 -10.74 -36.27
C ASP A 344 12.23 -10.49 -35.78
N SER A 345 13.23 -11.04 -36.47
CA SER A 345 14.64 -10.94 -36.07
C SER A 345 15.16 -9.51 -35.93
N ASP A 346 14.71 -8.59 -36.77
CA ASP A 346 15.13 -7.19 -36.69
C ASP A 346 14.54 -6.48 -35.46
N VAL A 347 13.32 -6.84 -35.06
CA VAL A 347 12.68 -6.32 -33.85
C VAL A 347 13.35 -6.91 -32.59
N LYS A 348 13.73 -8.20 -32.61
CA LYS A 348 14.54 -8.82 -31.53
C LYS A 348 15.83 -8.05 -31.30
N ASN A 349 16.59 -7.80 -32.36
CA ASN A 349 17.87 -7.09 -32.25
C ASN A 349 17.74 -5.67 -31.69
N ARG A 350 16.58 -5.04 -31.86
CA ARG A 350 16.32 -3.70 -31.33
C ARG A 350 16.07 -3.71 -29.82
N TRP A 351 15.27 -4.67 -29.32
CA TRP A 351 14.71 -4.62 -27.97
C TRP A 351 15.20 -5.71 -27.01
N LEU A 352 15.79 -6.79 -27.52
CA LEU A 352 16.26 -7.93 -26.74
C LEU A 352 17.77 -8.06 -26.98
N LYS A 353 18.55 -7.30 -26.20
CA LYS A 353 20.02 -7.37 -26.24
C LYS A 353 20.55 -8.54 -25.42
#